data_AF-A0A2E7ACE4-F1
#
_entry.id   AF-A0A2E7ACE4-F1
#
_cell.length_a   1.000
_cell.length_b   1.000
_cell.length_c   1.000
_cell.angle_alpha   90.00
_cell.angle_beta   90.00
_cell.angle_gamma   90.00
#
_symmetry.space_group_name_H-M   'P 1'
#
loop_
_entity.id
_entity.type
_entity.pdbx_description
1 polymer ?
#
loop_
_entity_poly.entity_id
_entity_poly.type
_entity_poly.pdbx_seq_one_letter_code
_entity_poly.pdbx_strand_id
1 'polypeptide(L)'
;MVQRSAAMSFALVASPNLCLVAIRLGIPTFSEALSNDLIAELGLHIFALLIGVAMVSGYRFVEDHEYHRSKAIDRLSKTYRHEDKGLWEEGDVAIQRLEAKAFADFKGKRAVLAREKMKSNIGVLNKEAKEVEAPQHEDGGYSIRIDGIEQSLEPPSEIADSKPPLARISEFWGRTVDRAASKRVATSSSKENTTQPAAAILSKTKPDFNPQWDVPEEVLEQKPPVNCNDCGSFNNPGINYCTSCGSYISLAGNG
;
A
#
# COMPACT_ATOMS: atom_id res chain seq x y z
N MET A 1 -16.21 -2.18 15.08
CA MET A 1 -15.32 -1.88 16.23
C MET A 1 -15.61 -2.86 17.34
N VAL A 2 -14.69 -3.79 17.62
CA VAL A 2 -14.76 -4.59 18.85
C VAL A 2 -14.50 -3.65 20.02
N GLN A 3 -15.46 -3.56 20.95
CA GLN A 3 -15.34 -2.74 22.15
C GLN A 3 -14.35 -3.40 23.11
N ARG A 4 -13.06 -3.12 22.91
CA ARG A 4 -11.99 -3.53 23.84
C ARG A 4 -12.11 -2.76 25.15
N SER A 5 -11.79 -3.39 26.27
CA SER A 5 -12.03 -2.81 27.59
C SER A 5 -11.16 -1.57 27.83
N ALA A 6 -11.80 -0.49 28.27
CA ALA A 6 -11.11 0.77 28.56
C ALA A 6 -10.04 0.59 29.65
N ALA A 7 -10.34 -0.22 30.67
CA ALA A 7 -9.41 -0.54 31.75
C ALA A 7 -8.10 -1.16 31.25
N MET A 8 -8.16 -2.08 30.27
CA MET A 8 -6.95 -2.68 29.70
C MET A 8 -6.16 -1.68 28.86
N SER A 9 -6.84 -0.76 28.18
CA SER A 9 -6.15 0.31 27.45
C SER A 9 -5.40 1.24 28.42
N PHE A 10 -6.02 1.66 29.53
CA PHE A 10 -5.34 2.47 30.55
C PHE A 10 -4.17 1.73 31.20
N ALA A 11 -4.35 0.44 31.51
CA ALA A 11 -3.28 -0.39 32.08
C ALA A 11 -2.07 -0.49 31.12
N LEU A 12 -2.30 -0.63 29.81
CA LEU A 12 -1.24 -0.68 28.81
C LEU A 12 -0.46 0.64 28.68
N VAL A 13 -1.13 1.79 28.78
CA VAL A 13 -0.43 3.10 28.78
C VAL A 13 0.39 3.27 30.06
N ALA A 14 -0.17 2.89 31.20
CA ALA A 14 0.49 3.05 32.50
C ALA A 14 1.62 2.05 32.74
N SER A 15 1.58 0.86 32.12
CA SER A 15 2.49 -0.25 32.41
C SER A 15 3.98 0.11 32.25
N PRO A 16 4.44 0.75 31.16
CA PRO A 16 5.86 1.11 31.04
C PRO A 16 6.32 2.09 32.12
N ASN A 17 5.47 3.04 32.52
CA ASN A 17 5.78 3.98 33.60
C ASN A 17 5.80 3.28 34.97
N LEU A 18 4.88 2.33 35.20
CA LEU A 18 4.88 1.52 36.40
C LEU A 18 6.15 0.67 36.51
N CYS A 19 6.63 0.11 35.40
CA CYS A 19 7.90 -0.60 35.34
C CYS A 19 9.09 0.31 35.67
N LEU A 20 9.12 1.54 35.18
CA LEU A 20 10.16 2.52 35.53
C LEU A 20 10.16 2.84 37.03
N VAL A 21 8.99 3.07 37.62
CA VAL A 21 8.87 3.32 39.05
C VAL A 21 9.34 2.09 39.86
N ALA A 22 9.01 0.89 39.42
CA ALA A 22 9.48 -0.34 40.06
C ALA A 22 11.02 -0.46 40.02
N ILE A 23 11.66 -0.11 38.90
CA ILE A 23 13.12 -0.09 38.78
C ILE A 23 13.73 0.96 39.71
N ARG A 24 13.10 2.14 39.82
CA ARG A 24 13.53 3.21 40.73
C ARG A 24 13.52 2.77 42.19
N LEU A 25 12.51 1.99 42.59
CA LEU A 25 12.42 1.42 43.93
C LEU A 25 13.44 0.28 44.16
N GLY A 26 13.74 -0.51 43.13
CA GLY A 26 14.67 -1.63 43.23
C GLY A 26 16.16 -1.24 43.23
N ILE A 27 16.51 -0.11 42.61
CA ILE A 27 17.90 0.30 42.40
C ILE A 27 18.10 1.73 42.93
N PRO A 28 18.54 1.92 44.19
CA PRO A 28 18.66 3.24 44.80
C PRO A 28 19.72 4.12 44.11
N THR A 29 20.79 3.52 43.57
CA THR A 29 21.83 4.23 42.81
C THR A 29 21.28 4.83 41.52
N PHE A 30 20.33 4.15 40.86
CA PHE A 30 19.66 4.65 39.66
C PHE A 30 18.70 5.77 40.01
N SER A 31 17.95 5.65 41.12
CA SER A 31 17.05 6.70 41.59
C SER A 31 17.80 7.99 41.87
N GLU A 32 18.93 7.92 42.56
CA GLU A 32 19.76 9.08 42.90
C GLU A 32 20.35 9.75 41.65
N ALA A 33 20.88 8.94 40.71
CA ALA A 33 21.42 9.43 39.45
C ALA A 33 20.35 10.12 38.59
N LEU A 34 19.12 9.59 38.57
CA LEU A 34 18.02 10.15 37.80
C LEU A 34 17.41 11.39 38.47
N SER A 35 17.30 11.44 39.80
CA SER A 35 16.80 12.63 40.51
C SER A 35 17.72 13.84 40.41
N ASN A 36 19.00 13.61 40.14
CA ASN A 36 19.97 14.70 39.94
C ASN A 36 19.75 15.43 38.60
N ASP A 37 19.10 14.80 37.61
CA ASP A 37 18.83 15.40 36.31
C ASP A 37 17.32 15.37 35.98
N LEU A 38 16.67 16.52 36.17
CA LEU A 38 15.25 16.72 35.87
C LEU A 38 14.90 16.47 34.39
N ILE A 39 15.82 16.79 33.47
CA ILE A 39 15.58 16.63 32.03
C ILE A 39 15.60 15.14 31.67
N ALA A 40 16.57 14.40 32.22
CA ALA A 40 16.64 12.96 32.04
C ALA A 40 15.44 12.24 32.68
N GLU A 41 15.03 12.64 33.89
CA GLU A 41 13.86 12.09 34.57
C GLU A 41 12.58 12.29 33.74
N LEU A 42 12.31 13.54 33.33
CA LEU A 42 11.15 13.86 32.51
C LEU A 42 11.21 13.15 31.14
N GLY A 43 12.39 13.13 30.51
CA GLY A 43 12.61 12.47 29.23
C GLY A 43 12.30 10.97 29.28
N LEU A 44 12.70 10.29 30.34
CA LEU A 44 12.46 8.85 30.51
C LEU A 44 10.97 8.54 30.71
N HIS A 45 10.27 9.36 31.50
CA HIS A 45 8.82 9.23 31.70
C HIS A 45 8.02 9.52 30.41
N ILE A 46 8.41 10.53 29.65
CA ILE A 46 7.81 10.82 28.33
C ILE A 46 8.07 9.65 27.38
N PHE A 47 9.28 9.11 27.34
CA PHE A 47 9.63 7.98 26.48
C PHE A 47 8.81 6.73 26.84
N ALA A 48 8.69 6.40 28.13
CA ALA A 48 7.84 5.30 28.58
C ALA A 48 6.36 5.52 28.25
N LEU A 49 5.87 6.76 28.34
CA LEU A 49 4.50 7.10 27.95
C LEU A 49 4.30 6.91 26.44
N LEU A 50 5.26 7.29 25.60
CA LEU A 50 5.22 7.05 24.15
C LEU A 50 5.17 5.55 23.82
N ILE A 51 5.95 4.72 24.52
CA ILE A 51 5.87 3.26 24.38
C ILE A 51 4.47 2.76 24.76
N GLY A 52 3.93 3.21 25.89
CA GLY A 52 2.59 2.83 26.33
C GLY A 52 1.49 3.23 25.33
N VAL A 53 1.60 4.42 24.73
CA VAL A 53 0.70 4.88 23.66
C VAL A 53 0.83 3.99 22.43
N ALA A 54 2.05 3.65 22.00
CA ALA A 54 2.27 2.75 20.86
C ALA A 54 1.69 1.35 21.09
N MET A 55 1.81 0.81 22.31
CA MET A 55 1.18 -0.47 22.69
C MET A 55 -0.34 -0.40 22.59
N VAL A 56 -0.96 0.71 23.02
CA VAL A 56 -2.41 0.90 22.86
C VAL A 56 -2.82 1.10 21.42
N SER A 57 -2.01 1.76 20.60
CA SER A 57 -2.26 1.86 19.15
C SER A 57 -2.32 0.47 18.52
N GLY A 58 -1.36 -0.41 18.84
CA GLY A 58 -1.38 -1.81 18.39
C GLY A 58 -2.53 -2.61 18.98
N TYR A 59 -2.86 -2.42 20.26
CA TYR A 59 -4.01 -3.06 20.89
C TYR A 59 -5.35 -2.58 20.33
N ARG A 60 -5.46 -1.36 19.83
CA ARG A 60 -6.71 -0.88 19.21
C ARG A 60 -6.78 -1.24 17.73
N PHE A 61 -5.63 -1.43 17.09
CA PHE A 61 -5.56 -1.90 15.72
C PHE A 61 -5.95 -3.38 15.67
N VAL A 62 -7.13 -3.64 15.15
CA VAL A 62 -7.54 -4.98 14.75
C VAL A 62 -7.62 -4.94 13.25
N GLU A 63 -6.73 -5.67 12.58
CA GLU A 63 -6.90 -5.97 11.18
C GLU A 63 -8.17 -6.80 11.01
N ASP A 64 -9.29 -6.12 10.81
CA ASP A 64 -10.55 -6.78 10.49
C ASP A 64 -10.42 -7.54 9.16
N HIS A 65 -11.24 -8.55 8.94
CA HIS A 65 -11.33 -9.22 7.64
C HIS A 65 -11.69 -8.21 6.53
N GLU A 66 -12.45 -7.16 6.88
CA GLU A 66 -12.73 -6.03 6.00
C GLU A 66 -11.48 -5.20 5.66
N TYR A 67 -10.52 -5.06 6.59
CA TYR A 67 -9.22 -4.43 6.32
C TYR A 67 -8.38 -5.25 5.34
N HIS A 68 -8.36 -6.58 5.48
CA HIS A 68 -7.66 -7.43 4.52
C HIS A 68 -8.30 -7.41 3.12
N ARG A 69 -9.63 -7.42 3.06
CA ARG A 69 -10.38 -7.31 1.79
C ARG A 69 -10.12 -5.95 1.13
N SER A 70 -10.27 -4.85 1.87
CA SER A 70 -10.00 -3.51 1.34
C SER A 70 -8.54 -3.33 0.93
N LYS A 71 -7.58 -3.89 1.66
CA LYS A 71 -6.17 -3.89 1.28
C LYS A 71 -5.88 -4.70 0.01
N ALA A 72 -6.61 -5.79 -0.23
CA ALA A 72 -6.53 -6.53 -1.49
C ALA A 72 -7.10 -5.70 -2.67
N ILE A 73 -8.23 -5.04 -2.46
CA ILE A 73 -8.83 -4.13 -3.46
C ILE A 73 -7.92 -2.91 -3.71
N ASP A 74 -7.31 -2.35 -2.66
CA ASP A 74 -6.41 -1.20 -2.76
C ASP A 74 -5.16 -1.53 -3.60
N ARG A 75 -4.64 -2.76 -3.51
CA ARG A 75 -3.56 -3.23 -4.40
C ARG A 75 -3.95 -3.21 -5.88
N LEU A 76 -5.23 -3.42 -6.19
CA LEU A 76 -5.79 -3.40 -7.54
C LEU A 76 -6.25 -1.99 -7.97
N SER A 77 -6.40 -1.04 -7.04
CA SER A 77 -6.88 0.32 -7.30
C SER A 77 -6.09 1.03 -8.40
N LYS A 78 -4.78 0.77 -8.49
CA LYS A 78 -3.93 1.33 -9.52
C LYS A 78 -4.30 0.81 -10.91
N THR A 79 -4.57 -0.49 -11.03
CA THR A 79 -4.98 -1.12 -12.29
C THR A 79 -6.34 -0.57 -12.72
N TYR A 80 -7.32 -0.52 -11.80
CA TYR A 80 -8.63 0.08 -12.08
C TYR A 80 -8.50 1.55 -12.51
N ARG A 81 -7.67 2.34 -11.84
CA ARG A 81 -7.43 3.73 -12.24
C ARG A 81 -6.75 3.86 -13.61
N HIS A 82 -6.04 2.84 -14.08
CA HIS A 82 -5.50 2.83 -15.44
C HIS A 82 -6.55 2.38 -16.45
N GLU A 83 -7.36 1.39 -16.10
CA GLU A 83 -8.53 0.95 -16.87
C GLU A 83 -9.51 2.09 -17.10
N ASP A 84 -9.90 2.84 -16.06
CA ASP A 84 -10.77 4.02 -16.15
C ASP A 84 -10.19 5.13 -17.03
N LYS A 85 -8.86 5.18 -17.14
CA LYS A 85 -8.15 6.11 -18.04
C LYS A 85 -8.12 5.64 -19.49
N GLY A 86 -8.78 4.54 -19.81
CA GLY A 86 -8.80 3.97 -21.15
C GLY A 86 -7.52 3.20 -21.50
N LEU A 87 -6.85 2.56 -20.53
CA LEU A 87 -5.65 1.75 -20.81
C LEU A 87 -5.88 0.71 -21.92
N TRP A 88 -7.08 0.14 -21.99
CA TRP A 88 -7.45 -0.85 -23.00
C TRP A 88 -7.71 -0.22 -24.37
N GLU A 89 -8.40 0.92 -24.42
CA GLU A 89 -8.65 1.67 -25.65
C GLU A 89 -7.36 2.25 -26.25
N GLU A 90 -6.40 2.62 -25.39
CA GLU A 90 -5.08 3.10 -25.81
C GLU A 90 -4.05 1.98 -26.01
N GLY A 91 -4.46 0.70 -25.92
CA GLY A 91 -3.56 -0.46 -26.03
C GLY A 91 -2.75 -0.47 -27.33
N ASP A 92 -3.42 -0.26 -28.46
CA ASP A 92 -2.78 -0.22 -29.78
C ASP A 92 -1.81 0.95 -29.91
N VAL A 93 -2.16 2.12 -29.36
CA VAL A 93 -1.29 3.30 -29.35
C VAL A 93 -0.09 3.09 -28.44
N ALA A 94 -0.26 2.41 -27.32
CA ALA A 94 0.82 2.04 -26.42
C ALA A 94 1.78 1.04 -27.07
N ILE A 95 1.25 0.05 -27.80
CA ILE A 95 2.06 -0.90 -28.58
C ILE A 95 2.82 -0.16 -29.68
N GLN A 96 2.16 0.65 -30.50
CA GLN A 96 2.81 1.44 -31.55
C GLN A 96 3.90 2.37 -30.98
N ARG A 97 3.66 3.00 -29.82
CA ARG A 97 4.68 3.80 -29.12
C ARG A 97 5.85 2.94 -28.64
N LEU A 98 5.60 1.73 -28.15
CA LEU A 98 6.64 0.80 -27.71
C LEU A 98 7.44 0.24 -28.88
N GLU A 99 6.80 -0.05 -30.01
CA GLU A 99 7.44 -0.44 -31.26
C GLU A 99 8.30 0.72 -31.80
N ALA A 100 7.72 1.91 -31.94
CA ALA A 100 8.45 3.10 -32.34
C ALA A 100 9.62 3.37 -31.38
N LYS A 101 9.45 3.13 -30.08
CA LYS A 101 10.54 3.21 -29.10
C LYS A 101 11.57 2.11 -29.33
N ALA A 102 11.17 0.85 -29.55
CA ALA A 102 12.09 -0.24 -29.78
C ALA A 102 12.98 -0.03 -31.02
N PHE A 103 12.40 0.55 -32.07
CA PHE A 103 13.10 0.89 -33.31
C PHE A 103 13.74 2.29 -33.29
N ALA A 104 13.46 3.12 -32.29
CA ALA A 104 14.10 4.41 -32.14
C ALA A 104 15.56 4.23 -31.71
N ASP A 105 16.44 4.93 -32.41
CA ASP A 105 17.87 4.79 -32.21
C ASP A 105 18.32 5.61 -31.00
N PHE A 106 18.13 5.07 -29.79
CA PHE A 106 18.62 5.72 -28.57
C PHE A 106 20.15 5.76 -28.58
N LYS A 107 20.72 6.88 -28.12
CA LYS A 107 22.17 7.03 -27.91
C LYS A 107 22.49 6.99 -26.41
N GLY A 108 23.68 6.50 -26.06
CA GLY A 108 24.20 6.49 -24.68
C GLY A 108 24.02 5.16 -23.92
N LYS A 109 24.40 5.16 -22.63
CA LYS A 109 24.48 3.95 -21.78
C LYS A 109 23.17 3.16 -21.69
N ARG A 110 22.01 3.85 -21.69
CA ARG A 110 20.69 3.21 -21.64
C ARG A 110 20.33 2.49 -22.94
N ALA A 111 20.83 2.96 -24.08
CA ALA A 111 20.62 2.32 -25.36
C ALA A 111 21.40 1.01 -25.47
N VAL A 112 22.63 0.98 -24.94
CA VAL A 112 23.45 -0.23 -24.86
C VAL A 112 22.71 -1.30 -24.06
N LEU A 113 22.21 -0.95 -22.87
CA LEU A 113 21.45 -1.86 -22.01
C LEU A 113 20.11 -2.30 -22.63
N ALA A 114 19.43 -1.42 -23.37
CA ALA A 114 18.20 -1.79 -24.09
C ALA A 114 18.48 -2.76 -25.23
N ARG A 115 19.54 -2.52 -26.03
CA ARG A 115 19.99 -3.42 -27.10
C ARG A 115 20.48 -4.76 -26.54
N GLU A 116 21.17 -4.74 -25.39
CA GLU A 116 21.58 -5.95 -24.68
C GLU A 116 20.37 -6.77 -24.25
N LYS A 117 19.34 -6.14 -23.68
CA LYS A 117 18.07 -6.82 -23.34
C LYS A 117 17.34 -7.35 -24.56
N MET A 118 17.26 -6.60 -25.66
CA MET A 118 16.66 -7.06 -26.92
C MET A 118 17.42 -8.23 -27.55
N LYS A 119 18.75 -8.28 -27.38
CA LYS A 119 19.61 -9.36 -27.87
C LYS A 119 19.71 -10.53 -26.90
N SER A 120 19.24 -10.38 -25.66
CA SER A 120 19.31 -11.44 -24.66
C SER A 120 18.33 -12.57 -25.02
N ASN A 121 18.76 -13.82 -24.81
CA ASN A 121 17.90 -14.98 -25.03
C ASN A 121 16.80 -15.01 -23.95
N ILE A 122 15.56 -15.28 -24.36
CA ILE A 122 14.38 -15.41 -23.47
C ILE A 122 14.64 -16.41 -22.33
N GLY A 123 15.45 -17.44 -22.56
CA GLY A 123 15.86 -18.41 -21.54
C GLY A 123 16.70 -17.82 -20.38
N VAL A 124 17.31 -16.65 -20.54
CA VAL A 124 18.03 -15.95 -19.46
C VAL A 124 17.08 -15.12 -18.60
N LEU A 125 15.93 -14.69 -19.15
CA LEU A 125 14.92 -13.91 -18.42
C LEU A 125 14.18 -14.75 -17.39
N ASN A 126 14.12 -16.07 -17.61
CA ASN A 126 13.45 -17.04 -16.73
C ASN A 126 14.44 -17.92 -15.96
N LYS A 127 15.73 -17.56 -15.90
CA LYS A 127 16.63 -18.20 -14.94
C LYS A 127 16.23 -17.75 -13.55
N GLU A 128 15.60 -18.66 -12.82
CA GLU A 128 15.49 -18.57 -11.37
C GLU A 128 16.84 -18.18 -10.76
N ALA A 129 16.79 -17.44 -9.65
CA ALA A 129 17.99 -16.98 -8.99
C ALA A 129 18.91 -18.17 -8.73
N LYS A 130 20.19 -18.07 -9.13
CA LYS A 130 21.18 -19.12 -8.90
C LYS A 130 21.11 -19.53 -7.43
N GLU A 131 20.78 -20.79 -7.18
CA GLU A 131 20.81 -21.35 -5.83
C GLU A 131 22.20 -21.10 -5.26
N VAL A 132 22.25 -20.34 -4.17
CA VAL A 132 23.47 -20.16 -3.41
C VAL A 132 23.57 -21.40 -2.55
N GLU A 133 24.36 -22.38 -3.01
CA GLU A 133 24.80 -23.48 -2.16
C GLU A 133 25.48 -22.85 -0.94
N ALA A 134 24.87 -23.01 0.23
CA ALA A 134 25.55 -22.70 1.47
C ALA A 134 26.84 -23.52 1.50
N PRO A 135 27.99 -22.94 1.89
CA PRO A 135 29.23 -23.68 1.97
C PRO A 135 29.01 -24.94 2.81
N GLN A 136 29.19 -26.11 2.20
CA GLN A 136 29.08 -27.42 2.87
C GLN A 136 30.23 -27.68 3.86
N HIS A 137 30.94 -26.64 4.29
CA HIS A 137 31.99 -26.75 5.27
C HIS A 137 32.17 -25.42 6.01
N GLU A 138 31.12 -24.98 6.66
CA GLU A 138 31.27 -24.33 7.95
C GLU A 138 30.25 -24.98 8.86
N ASP A 139 30.73 -25.49 10.00
CA ASP A 139 29.92 -25.98 11.10
C ASP A 139 29.17 -24.79 11.70
N GLY A 140 28.20 -24.26 10.94
CA GLY A 140 27.40 -23.11 11.28
C GLY A 140 26.56 -23.50 12.48
N GLY A 141 26.88 -22.93 13.64
CA GLY A 141 26.26 -23.19 14.93
C GLY A 141 24.75 -22.96 14.95
N TYR A 142 23.98 -23.93 14.47
CA TYR A 142 22.63 -24.16 14.92
C TYR A 142 22.70 -25.02 16.18
N SER A 143 22.29 -24.46 17.31
CA SER A 143 22.16 -25.22 18.55
C SER A 143 20.98 -26.19 18.42
N ILE A 144 21.24 -27.43 18.00
CA ILE A 144 20.29 -28.52 18.17
C ILE A 144 20.28 -28.85 19.67
N ARG A 145 19.18 -28.50 20.34
CA ARG A 145 18.95 -28.87 21.74
C ARG A 145 18.63 -30.36 21.83
N ILE A 146 19.59 -31.14 22.31
CA ILE A 146 19.39 -32.50 22.82
C ILE A 146 19.82 -32.47 24.29
N ASP A 147 18.90 -32.85 25.17
CA ASP A 147 18.99 -32.95 26.64
C ASP A 147 20.24 -32.39 27.36
N GLY A 148 20.06 -31.23 28.00
CA GLY A 148 20.50 -31.04 29.38
C GLY A 148 21.93 -30.62 29.70
N ILE A 149 22.80 -30.30 28.73
CA ILE A 149 24.18 -29.83 29.04
C ILE A 149 24.50 -28.57 28.24
N GLU A 150 24.63 -27.44 28.94
CA GLU A 150 25.10 -26.17 28.34
C GLU A 150 26.62 -26.20 28.22
N GLN A 151 27.13 -26.15 26.99
CA GLN A 151 28.56 -25.99 26.72
C GLN A 151 28.79 -24.57 26.20
N SER A 152 29.21 -23.67 27.11
CA SER A 152 29.60 -22.30 26.75
C SER A 152 31.00 -22.31 26.15
N LEU A 153 31.13 -21.97 24.87
CA LEU A 153 32.38 -21.50 24.28
C LEU A 153 32.22 -20.02 23.94
N GLU A 154 33.03 -19.18 24.56
CA GLU A 154 33.18 -17.78 24.18
C GLU A 154 33.83 -17.67 22.79
N PRO A 155 33.26 -16.90 21.85
CA PRO A 155 33.85 -16.69 20.54
C PRO A 155 34.99 -15.64 20.59
N PRO A 156 36.06 -15.80 19.78
CA PRO A 156 37.06 -14.76 19.61
C PRO A 156 36.51 -13.59 18.79
N SER A 157 37.00 -12.39 19.10
CA SER A 157 36.65 -11.14 18.43
C SER A 157 37.20 -11.09 17.01
N GLU A 158 36.32 -11.23 16.01
CA GLU A 158 36.64 -10.86 14.63
C GLU A 158 35.84 -9.62 14.22
N ILE A 159 36.59 -8.58 13.87
CA ILE A 159 36.10 -7.26 13.50
C ILE A 159 35.55 -7.34 12.08
N ALA A 160 34.25 -7.56 11.96
CA ALA A 160 33.51 -7.36 10.72
C ALA A 160 33.10 -5.87 10.63
N ASP A 161 33.56 -5.18 9.59
CA ASP A 161 33.13 -3.82 9.21
C ASP A 161 31.63 -3.82 8.82
N SER A 162 30.76 -3.95 9.81
CA SER A 162 29.33 -3.73 9.67
C SER A 162 29.06 -2.24 9.81
N LYS A 163 28.88 -1.56 8.68
CA LYS A 163 28.47 -0.15 8.68
C LYS A 163 27.21 0.00 9.55
N PRO A 164 27.15 0.97 10.47
CA PRO A 164 26.05 1.09 11.43
C PRO A 164 24.72 1.26 10.69
N PRO A 165 23.60 0.76 11.25
CA PRO A 165 22.29 0.79 10.60
C PRO A 165 21.82 2.22 10.23
N LEU A 166 22.34 3.23 10.93
CA LEU A 166 22.09 4.65 10.67
C LEU A 166 22.66 5.13 9.32
N ALA A 167 23.76 4.54 8.84
CA ALA A 167 24.35 4.86 7.54
C ALA A 167 23.37 4.52 6.40
N ARG A 168 22.63 3.41 6.51
CA ARG A 168 21.61 2.99 5.52
C ARG A 168 20.46 3.98 5.42
N ILE A 169 20.08 4.58 6.55
CA ILE A 169 19.01 5.59 6.61
C ILE A 169 19.48 6.89 5.94
N SER A 170 20.72 7.32 6.21
CA SER A 170 21.28 8.52 5.58
C SER A 170 21.38 8.41 4.05
N GLU A 171 21.74 7.23 3.53
CA GLU A 171 21.76 6.97 2.09
C GLU A 171 20.36 7.05 1.47
N PHE A 172 19.33 6.59 2.19
CA PHE A 172 17.95 6.65 1.70
C PHE A 172 17.46 8.09 1.54
N TRP A 173 17.77 8.96 2.51
CA TRP A 173 17.47 10.39 2.43
C TRP A 173 18.31 11.12 1.38
N GLY A 174 19.59 10.74 1.19
CA GLY A 174 20.41 11.24 0.09
C GLY A 174 19.77 10.95 -1.28
N ARG A 175 19.31 9.71 -1.49
CA ARG A 175 18.66 9.30 -2.75
C ARG A 175 17.36 10.06 -3.04
N THR A 176 16.58 10.43 -2.01
CA THR A 176 15.35 11.21 -2.22
C THR A 176 15.65 12.67 -2.56
N VAL A 177 16.67 13.28 -1.95
CA VAL A 177 17.14 14.64 -2.27
C VAL A 177 17.72 14.69 -3.68
N ASP A 178 18.58 13.75 -4.05
CA ASP A 178 19.17 13.66 -5.39
C ASP A 178 18.11 13.47 -6.48
N ARG A 179 17.06 12.69 -6.18
CA ARG A 179 15.90 12.51 -7.08
C ARG A 179 15.07 13.79 -7.23
N ALA A 180 14.95 14.60 -6.18
CA ALA A 180 14.27 15.89 -6.25
C ALA A 180 15.09 16.93 -7.03
N ALA A 181 16.40 16.96 -6.83
CA ALA A 181 17.32 17.85 -7.54
C ALA A 181 17.37 17.54 -9.05
N SER A 182 17.53 16.27 -9.42
CA SER A 182 17.54 15.82 -10.82
C SER A 182 16.23 16.11 -11.56
N LYS A 183 15.08 16.10 -10.85
CA LYS A 183 13.79 16.49 -11.44
C LYS A 183 13.73 17.99 -11.80
N ARG A 184 14.34 18.87 -10.98
CA ARG A 184 14.38 20.32 -11.25
C ARG A 184 15.34 20.69 -12.38
N VAL A 185 16.48 19.99 -12.47
CA VAL A 185 17.44 20.15 -13.57
C VAL A 185 16.82 19.67 -14.90
N ALA A 186 16.10 18.55 -14.91
CA ALA A 186 15.43 18.05 -16.11
C ALA A 186 14.30 18.97 -16.61
N THR A 187 13.57 19.64 -15.70
CA THR A 187 12.52 20.60 -16.08
C THR A 187 13.07 21.95 -16.56
N SER A 188 14.29 22.33 -16.16
CA SER A 188 14.93 23.57 -16.63
C SER A 188 15.61 23.39 -17.99
N SER A 189 16.22 22.23 -18.25
CA SER A 189 16.76 21.90 -19.58
C SER A 189 15.69 21.70 -20.65
N SER A 190 14.43 21.42 -20.26
CA SER A 190 13.31 21.26 -21.19
C SER A 190 12.65 22.59 -21.59
N LYS A 191 13.05 23.72 -21.01
CA LYS A 191 12.46 25.05 -21.30
C LYS A 191 13.22 25.86 -22.36
N GLU A 192 14.35 25.36 -22.88
CA GLU A 192 15.16 26.11 -23.85
C GLU A 192 14.81 25.85 -25.33
N ASN A 193 13.99 24.83 -25.62
CA ASN A 193 13.51 24.56 -26.97
C ASN A 193 12.00 24.37 -26.97
N THR A 194 11.23 25.45 -27.13
CA THR A 194 9.94 25.53 -27.86
C THR A 194 9.32 26.89 -27.54
N THR A 195 9.59 27.89 -28.38
CA THR A 195 8.78 29.10 -28.48
C THR A 195 7.95 28.99 -29.76
N GLN A 196 6.64 28.72 -29.63
CA GLN A 196 5.56 29.26 -30.46
C GLN A 196 4.17 28.80 -29.95
N PRO A 197 3.10 29.58 -30.20
CA PRO A 197 2.05 29.85 -29.22
C PRO A 197 0.83 28.93 -29.28
N ALA A 198 0.26 28.68 -28.11
CA ALA A 198 -1.06 28.09 -27.91
C ALA A 198 -2.16 29.13 -28.23
N ALA A 199 -2.54 29.26 -29.49
CA ALA A 199 -3.69 30.05 -29.91
C ALA A 199 -4.28 29.52 -31.22
N ALA A 200 -4.85 28.32 -31.20
CA ALA A 200 -5.83 27.86 -32.18
C ALA A 200 -6.51 26.59 -31.64
N ILE A 201 -7.78 26.40 -32.01
CA ILE A 201 -8.65 25.24 -31.71
C ILE A 201 -9.43 25.38 -30.39
N LEU A 202 -10.25 26.43 -30.32
CA LEU A 202 -11.50 26.42 -29.58
C LEU A 202 -12.65 26.46 -30.60
N SER A 203 -12.97 25.32 -31.21
CA SER A 203 -14.25 25.10 -31.90
C SER A 203 -14.37 23.64 -32.37
N LYS A 204 -15.27 22.90 -31.72
CA LYS A 204 -15.90 21.60 -32.04
C LYS A 204 -15.97 20.83 -30.73
N THR A 205 -17.02 20.14 -30.33
CA THR A 205 -18.37 19.86 -30.83
C THR A 205 -19.03 19.15 -29.63
N LYS A 206 -20.36 19.31 -29.45
CA LYS A 206 -21.14 18.50 -28.49
C LYS A 206 -20.70 17.03 -28.54
N PRO A 207 -20.44 16.34 -27.43
CA PRO A 207 -20.22 14.91 -27.47
C PRO A 207 -21.51 14.24 -27.93
N ASP A 208 -21.45 13.64 -29.12
CA ASP A 208 -22.45 12.69 -29.60
C ASP A 208 -22.27 11.41 -28.77
N PHE A 209 -23.15 11.22 -27.78
CA PHE A 209 -23.24 9.97 -27.05
C PHE A 209 -23.95 8.97 -27.96
N ASN A 210 -23.18 8.26 -28.77
CA ASN A 210 -23.64 7.03 -29.37
C ASN A 210 -23.29 5.88 -28.40
N PRO A 211 -24.23 5.37 -27.60
CA PRO A 211 -23.94 4.20 -26.79
C PRO A 211 -23.68 3.03 -27.73
N GLN A 212 -22.46 2.51 -27.73
CA GLN A 212 -22.03 1.29 -28.43
C GLN A 212 -22.76 0.02 -27.96
N TRP A 213 -23.78 0.18 -27.11
CA TRP A 213 -24.61 -0.86 -26.55
C TRP A 213 -26.05 -0.54 -26.94
N ASP A 214 -26.49 -1.08 -28.08
CA ASP A 214 -27.90 -1.11 -28.44
C ASP A 214 -28.62 -1.94 -27.37
N VAL A 215 -29.35 -1.26 -26.50
CA VAL A 215 -30.29 -1.90 -25.58
C VAL A 215 -31.48 -2.35 -26.44
N PRO A 216 -31.88 -3.64 -26.40
CA PRO A 216 -33.05 -4.10 -27.15
C PRO A 216 -34.26 -3.22 -26.83
N GLU A 217 -35.02 -2.84 -27.86
CA GLU A 217 -36.20 -1.95 -27.75
C GLU A 217 -37.25 -2.48 -26.75
N GLU A 218 -37.22 -3.80 -26.50
CA GLU A 218 -37.96 -4.55 -25.48
C GLU A 218 -37.70 -4.07 -24.03
N VAL A 219 -36.55 -3.47 -23.73
CA VAL A 219 -36.20 -2.96 -22.39
C VAL A 219 -36.74 -1.53 -22.18
N LEU A 220 -36.92 -0.77 -23.27
CA LEU A 220 -37.48 0.59 -23.21
C LEU A 220 -39.01 0.58 -22.99
N GLU A 221 -39.70 -0.50 -23.35
CA GLU A 221 -41.14 -0.68 -23.14
C GLU A 221 -41.52 -1.34 -21.79
N GLN A 222 -40.55 -1.64 -20.92
CA GLN A 222 -40.85 -2.26 -19.63
C GLN A 222 -41.54 -1.26 -18.69
N LYS A 223 -42.78 -1.56 -18.30
CA LYS A 223 -43.51 -0.79 -17.29
C LYS A 223 -42.70 -0.74 -15.99
N PRO A 224 -42.65 0.41 -15.29
CA PRO A 224 -41.89 0.53 -14.06
C PRO A 224 -42.40 -0.42 -12.98
N PRO A 225 -41.52 -0.93 -12.10
CA PRO A 225 -41.92 -1.77 -10.98
C PRO A 225 -42.84 -1.03 -10.02
N VAL A 226 -43.87 -1.71 -9.51
CA VAL A 226 -44.85 -1.12 -8.59
C VAL A 226 -44.41 -1.36 -7.16
N ASN A 227 -44.41 -0.31 -6.34
CA ASN A 227 -44.07 -0.41 -4.92
C ASN A 227 -45.27 -0.87 -4.08
N CYS A 228 -45.06 -1.78 -3.15
CA CYS A 228 -46.06 -2.20 -2.18
C CYS A 228 -46.14 -1.22 -0.99
N ASN A 229 -47.32 -0.66 -0.72
CA ASN A 229 -47.51 0.30 0.37
C ASN A 229 -47.34 -0.32 1.78
N ASP A 230 -47.55 -1.63 1.93
CA ASP A 230 -47.51 -2.27 3.25
C ASP A 230 -46.10 -2.69 3.68
N CYS A 231 -45.28 -3.16 2.74
CA CYS A 231 -43.94 -3.70 3.04
C CYS A 231 -42.79 -3.02 2.28
N GLY A 232 -43.09 -2.10 1.36
CA GLY A 232 -42.09 -1.35 0.59
C GLY A 232 -41.32 -2.18 -0.44
N SER A 233 -41.78 -3.39 -0.77
CA SER A 233 -41.14 -4.23 -1.78
C SER A 233 -41.53 -3.81 -3.20
N PHE A 234 -40.58 -3.94 -4.13
CA PHE A 234 -40.80 -3.71 -5.55
C PHE A 234 -41.34 -4.98 -6.21
N ASN A 235 -42.45 -4.82 -6.92
CA ASN A 235 -43.19 -5.89 -7.58
C ASN A 235 -43.20 -5.67 -9.09
N ASN A 236 -43.23 -6.76 -9.86
CA ASN A 236 -43.30 -6.68 -11.32
C ASN A 236 -44.64 -6.04 -11.76
N PRO A 237 -44.66 -5.31 -12.88
CA PRO A 237 -45.91 -4.78 -13.43
C PRO A 237 -46.82 -5.93 -13.86
N GLY A 238 -48.11 -5.88 -13.48
CA GLY A 238 -49.13 -6.86 -13.88
C GLY A 238 -49.52 -7.90 -12.85
N ILE A 239 -48.90 -7.92 -11.66
CA ILE A 239 -49.37 -8.72 -10.52
C ILE A 239 -50.24 -7.87 -9.57
N ASN A 240 -51.37 -8.43 -9.15
CA ASN A 240 -52.35 -7.76 -8.28
C ASN A 240 -52.06 -7.94 -6.78
N TYR A 241 -50.99 -8.64 -6.43
CA TYR A 241 -50.61 -8.93 -5.07
C TYR A 241 -49.11 -8.78 -4.91
N CYS A 242 -48.67 -8.46 -3.69
CA CYS A 242 -47.27 -8.39 -3.33
C CYS A 242 -46.67 -9.78 -3.21
N THR A 243 -45.58 -10.07 -3.92
CA THR A 243 -44.86 -11.36 -3.80
C THR A 243 -44.18 -11.54 -2.45
N SER A 244 -43.94 -10.46 -1.71
CA SER A 244 -43.26 -10.53 -0.39
C SER A 244 -44.21 -10.67 0.79
N CYS A 245 -45.37 -10.01 0.77
CA CYS A 245 -46.30 -9.98 1.91
C CYS A 245 -47.73 -10.44 1.58
N GLY A 246 -48.03 -10.69 0.31
CA GLY A 246 -49.36 -11.13 -0.13
C GLY A 246 -50.45 -10.07 -0.12
N SER A 247 -50.14 -8.81 0.21
CA SER A 247 -51.14 -7.74 0.20
C SER A 247 -51.54 -7.32 -1.22
N TYR A 248 -52.79 -6.87 -1.37
CA TYR A 248 -53.33 -6.47 -2.68
C TYR A 248 -52.73 -5.13 -3.12
N ILE A 249 -52.18 -5.10 -4.34
CA ILE A 249 -51.61 -3.88 -4.94
C ILE A 249 -52.63 -3.38 -5.95
N SER A 250 -53.29 -2.25 -5.68
CA SER A 250 -54.23 -1.68 -6.64
C SER A 250 -53.46 -1.14 -7.84
N LEU A 251 -53.63 -1.77 -9.00
CA LEU A 251 -53.28 -1.20 -10.29
C LEU A 251 -54.03 0.13 -10.42
N ALA A 252 -53.32 1.25 -10.27
CA ALA A 252 -53.83 2.55 -10.68
C ALA A 252 -54.03 2.48 -12.20
N GLY A 253 -55.26 2.18 -12.61
CA GLY A 253 -55.68 2.27 -14.00
C GLY A 253 -55.57 3.72 -14.46
N ASN A 254 -54.72 3.97 -15.45
CA ASN A 254 -54.80 5.19 -16.25
C ASN A 254 -56.10 5.11 -17.06
N GLY A 255 -57.03 6.03 -16.77
CA GLY A 255 -58.08 6.41 -17.71
C GLY A 255 -57.53 7.29 -18.82
#